data_AF-I2CS80-F1
#
_entry.id   AF-I2CS80-F1
#
_cell.length_a   1.000
_cell.length_b   1.000
_cell.length_c   1.000
_cell.angle_alpha   90.00
_cell.angle_beta   90.00
_cell.angle_gamma   90.00
#
_symmetry.space_group_name_H-M   'P 1'
#
loop_
_entity.id
_entity.type
_entity.pdbx_description
1 polymer ?
#
loop_
_entity_poly.entity_id
_entity_poly.type
_entity_poly.pdbx_seq_one_letter_code
_entity_poly.pdbx_strand_id
1 'polypeptide(L)'
;MHLGLVTKTVAGMVLAFARRVLKNLHYSFGDKGGEAVEAEQVELPHLTFPLSRGMDRLVVTPAGQEPPPLGKEFNEPDETRVPRRGGKGKEPEFVLGPIYSMSFHSMYLDFSQWQ
;
A
#
# COMPACT_ATOMS: atom_id res chain seq x y z
N MET A 1 14.49 -14.75 3.06
CA MET A 1 14.56 -14.58 4.54
C MET A 1 14.36 -15.94 5.21
N HIS A 2 15.21 -16.36 6.16
CA HIS A 2 15.05 -17.65 6.84
C HIS A 2 14.24 -17.49 8.14
N LEU A 3 12.91 -17.57 8.04
CA LEU A 3 12.04 -17.69 9.21
C LEU A 3 12.06 -19.15 9.71
N GLY A 4 12.35 -19.33 11.00
CA GLY A 4 12.13 -20.62 11.66
C GLY A 4 10.66 -21.05 11.63
N LEU A 5 10.40 -22.35 11.70
CA LEU A 5 9.05 -22.92 11.55
C LEU A 5 8.02 -22.28 12.50
N VAL A 6 8.42 -22.07 13.77
CA VAL A 6 7.57 -21.43 14.78
C VAL A 6 7.28 -19.98 14.41
N THR A 7 8.30 -19.19 14.10
CA THR A 7 8.14 -17.77 13.72
C THR A 7 7.26 -17.61 12.49
N LYS A 8 7.45 -18.46 11.46
CA LYS A 8 6.62 -18.46 10.26
C LYS A 8 5.15 -18.77 10.58
N THR A 9 4.91 -19.70 11.50
CA THR A 9 3.56 -20.07 11.94
C THR A 9 2.88 -18.91 12.66
N VAL A 10 3.55 -18.29 13.63
CA VAL A 10 3.02 -17.14 14.38
C VAL A 10 2.78 -15.95 13.44
N ALA A 11 3.74 -15.62 12.58
CA ALA A 11 3.58 -14.56 11.58
C ALA A 11 2.39 -14.85 10.64
N GLY A 12 2.22 -16.10 10.22
CA GLY A 12 1.08 -16.54 9.43
C GLY A 12 -0.27 -16.31 10.13
N MET A 13 -0.36 -16.57 11.44
CA MET A 13 -1.57 -16.29 12.23
C MET A 13 -1.88 -14.79 12.32
N VAL A 14 -0.86 -13.96 12.57
CA VAL A 14 -1.01 -12.49 12.62
C VAL A 14 -1.48 -11.95 11.26
N LEU A 15 -0.88 -12.42 10.16
CA LEU A 15 -1.23 -11.98 8.82
C LEU A 15 -2.61 -12.51 8.39
N ALA A 16 -3.02 -13.69 8.84
CA ALA A 16 -4.38 -14.19 8.65
C ALA A 16 -5.41 -13.30 9.36
N PHE A 17 -5.11 -12.85 10.58
CA PHE A 17 -5.93 -11.86 11.27
C PHE A 17 -5.94 -10.52 10.53
N ALA A 18 -4.79 -10.02 10.08
CA ALA A 18 -4.69 -8.77 9.34
C ALA A 18 -5.53 -8.78 8.04
N ARG A 19 -5.55 -9.89 7.30
CA ARG A 19 -6.39 -10.05 6.09
C ARG A 19 -7.90 -9.93 6.35
N ARG A 20 -8.36 -10.19 7.58
CA ARG A 20 -9.76 -10.00 7.96
C ARG A 20 -10.12 -8.52 8.10
N VAL A 21 -9.15 -7.71 8.54
CA VAL A 21 -9.33 -6.26 8.78
C VAL A 21 -9.06 -5.46 7.50
N LEU A 22 -7.99 -5.83 6.80
CA LEU A 22 -7.53 -5.19 5.57
C LEU A 22 -7.94 -6.05 4.37
N LYS A 23 -9.11 -5.76 3.78
CA LYS A 23 -9.52 -6.42 2.54
C LYS A 23 -8.43 -6.26 1.47
N ASN A 24 -8.23 -7.25 0.62
CA ASN A 24 -7.21 -7.24 -0.45
C ASN A 24 -5.76 -7.06 0.05
N LEU A 25 -5.49 -7.33 1.33
CA LEU A 25 -4.12 -7.49 1.83
C LEU A 25 -3.53 -8.77 1.23
N HIS A 26 -2.42 -8.60 0.53
CA HIS A 26 -1.57 -9.68 0.06
C HIS A 26 -0.26 -9.68 0.86
N TYR A 27 0.30 -10.86 1.08
CA TYR A 27 1.62 -10.98 1.65
C TYR A 27 2.28 -12.26 1.14
N SER A 28 3.60 -12.23 1.12
CA SER A 28 4.46 -13.37 0.86
C SER A 28 5.64 -13.35 1.81
N PHE A 29 6.11 -14.54 2.19
CA PHE A 29 7.36 -14.67 2.95
C PHE A 29 8.60 -14.73 2.03
N GLY A 30 8.41 -14.55 0.73
CA GLY A 30 9.44 -14.66 -0.29
C GLY A 30 9.86 -16.10 -0.56
N ASP A 31 10.70 -16.26 -1.57
CA ASP A 31 11.26 -17.56 -1.93
C ASP A 31 12.31 -18.01 -0.92
N LYS A 32 12.39 -19.34 -0.75
CA LYS A 32 13.54 -19.96 -0.11
C LYS A 32 14.65 -19.97 -1.14
N GLY A 33 15.55 -19.00 -1.10
CA GLY A 33 16.73 -18.97 -1.96
C GLY A 33 17.46 -20.32 -1.91
N GLY A 34 17.33 -21.11 -2.97
CA GLY A 34 18.23 -22.22 -3.26
C GLY A 34 19.37 -21.69 -4.14
N GLU A 35 20.50 -22.39 -4.16
CA GLU A 35 21.75 -21.98 -4.83
C GLU A 35 21.66 -21.79 -6.36
N ALA A 36 20.47 -21.82 -6.97
CA ALA A 36 20.26 -21.81 -8.41
C ALA A 36 19.15 -20.86 -8.91
N VAL A 37 18.81 -19.81 -8.15
CA VAL A 37 17.92 -18.74 -8.63
C VAL A 37 18.77 -17.48 -8.82
N GLU A 38 18.86 -16.99 -10.06
CA GLU A 38 19.45 -15.69 -10.37
C GLU A 38 18.88 -14.63 -9.41
N ALA A 39 19.72 -13.76 -8.86
CA ALA A 39 19.32 -12.84 -7.79
C ALA A 39 18.11 -11.96 -8.13
N GLU A 40 17.83 -11.76 -9.42
CA GLU A 40 16.72 -10.97 -9.97
C GLU A 40 15.38 -11.73 -10.04
N GLN A 41 15.38 -13.06 -9.83
CA GLN A 41 14.20 -13.92 -9.89
C GLN A 41 13.69 -14.37 -8.51
N VAL A 42 14.37 -13.97 -7.42
CA VAL A 42 13.99 -14.34 -6.06
C VAL A 42 12.91 -13.38 -5.55
N GLU A 43 11.72 -13.90 -5.25
CA GLU A 43 10.68 -13.09 -4.63
C GLU A 43 11.07 -12.70 -3.20
N LEU A 44 11.14 -11.40 -2.92
CA LEU A 44 11.39 -10.91 -1.58
C LEU A 44 10.12 -11.00 -0.71
N PRO A 45 10.26 -11.21 0.61
CA PRO A 45 9.14 -11.10 1.53
C PRO A 45 8.52 -9.71 1.41
N HIS A 46 7.19 -9.67 1.29
CA HIS A 46 6.48 -8.41 1.11
C HIS A 46 5.07 -8.47 1.67
N LEU A 47 4.51 -7.30 1.92
CA LEU A 47 3.13 -7.09 2.33
C LEU A 47 2.59 -5.93 1.51
N THR A 48 1.52 -6.19 0.76
CA THR A 48 0.94 -5.22 -0.18
C THR A 48 -0.55 -5.11 0.06
N PHE A 49 -1.08 -3.90 -0.15
CA PHE A 49 -2.50 -3.61 -0.07
C PHE A 49 -2.81 -2.46 -1.03
N PRO A 50 -4.09 -2.25 -1.40
CA PRO A 50 -4.43 -1.24 -2.39
C PRO A 50 -3.94 0.16 -1.99
N LEU A 51 -3.19 0.81 -2.89
CA LEU A 51 -2.65 2.18 -2.70
C LEU A 51 -3.74 3.15 -2.27
N SER A 52 -4.88 3.08 -2.94
CA SER A 52 -6.10 3.84 -2.67
C SER A 52 -6.56 3.78 -1.22
N ARG A 53 -6.16 2.81 -0.42
CA ARG A 53 -6.54 2.69 1.00
C ARG A 53 -5.44 3.12 1.94
N GLY A 54 -4.19 3.03 1.50
CA GLY A 54 -3.02 3.49 2.24
C GLY A 54 -2.91 5.01 2.35
N MET A 55 -3.46 5.73 1.37
CA MET A 55 -3.40 7.19 1.36
C MET A 55 -4.47 7.78 2.29
N ASP A 56 -4.05 8.73 3.13
CA ASP A 56 -4.96 9.51 3.98
C ASP A 56 -5.88 10.38 3.13
N ARG A 57 -5.32 11.07 2.13
CA ARG A 57 -6.06 11.82 1.12
C ARG A 57 -5.68 11.37 -0.29
N LEU A 58 -6.66 11.31 -1.18
CA LEU A 58 -6.51 11.05 -2.61
C LEU A 58 -7.43 12.00 -3.37
N VAL A 59 -6.85 12.86 -4.21
CA VAL A 59 -7.58 13.77 -5.10
C VAL A 59 -7.21 13.45 -6.54
N VAL A 60 -8.25 13.23 -7.36
CA VAL A 60 -8.10 13.00 -8.80
C VAL A 60 -8.44 14.30 -9.52
N THR A 61 -7.44 14.90 -10.16
CA THR A 61 -7.59 16.12 -10.96
C THR A 61 -7.71 15.73 -12.43
N PRO A 62 -8.79 16.09 -13.13
CA PRO A 62 -8.94 15.81 -14.56
C PRO A 62 -7.80 16.37 -15.42
N ALA A 63 -7.55 15.77 -16.57
CA ALA A 63 -6.52 16.24 -17.51
C ALA A 63 -6.74 17.71 -17.88
N GLY A 64 -5.66 18.51 -17.84
CA GLY A 64 -5.68 19.93 -18.15
C GLY A 64 -6.21 20.84 -17.03
N GLN A 65 -6.62 20.30 -15.87
CA GLN A 65 -6.94 21.09 -14.70
C GLN A 65 -5.72 21.25 -13.77
N GLU A 66 -5.75 22.31 -12.95
CA GLU A 66 -4.69 22.57 -11.99
C GLU A 66 -4.81 21.64 -10.76
N PRO A 67 -3.77 20.88 -10.41
CA PRO A 67 -3.79 19.99 -9.25
C PRO A 67 -3.78 20.77 -7.94
N PRO A 68 -4.21 20.17 -6.82
CA PRO A 68 -4.12 20.83 -5.52
C PRO A 68 -2.66 21.17 -5.18
N PRO A 69 -2.41 22.31 -4.51
CA PRO A 69 -1.06 22.73 -4.15
C PRO A 69 -0.43 21.76 -3.14
N LEU A 70 0.81 21.36 -3.41
CA LEU A 70 1.59 20.53 -2.48
C LEU A 70 1.93 21.32 -1.20
N GLY A 71 2.18 20.59 -0.11
CA GLY A 71 2.49 21.18 1.21
C GLY A 71 1.28 21.73 1.96
N LYS A 72 0.06 21.56 1.43
CA LYS A 72 -1.21 21.86 2.11
C LYS A 72 -2.06 20.59 2.25
N GLU A 73 -3.06 20.64 3.12
CA GLU A 73 -4.02 19.54 3.23
C GLU A 73 -4.84 19.43 1.93
N PHE A 74 -4.92 18.22 1.37
CA PHE A 74 -5.75 17.94 0.21
C PHE A 74 -7.21 17.79 0.61
N ASN A 75 -8.08 18.51 -0.11
CA ASN A 75 -9.51 18.52 0.13
C ASN A 75 -10.19 17.31 -0.53
N GLU A 76 -10.13 16.16 0.14
CA GLU A 76 -10.97 15.01 -0.19
C GLU A 76 -12.13 14.92 0.83
N PRO A 77 -13.40 14.94 0.36
CA PRO A 77 -14.56 14.84 1.24
C PRO A 77 -14.56 13.58 2.10
N ASP A 78 -15.05 13.69 3.34
CA ASP A 78 -15.14 12.55 4.26
C ASP A 78 -16.05 11.44 3.74
N GLU A 79 -17.09 11.81 2.98
CA GLU A 79 -18.02 10.92 2.29
C GLU A 79 -17.33 9.98 1.30
N THR A 80 -16.22 10.41 0.69
CA THR A 80 -15.42 9.56 -0.21
C THR A 80 -14.24 8.93 0.54
N ARG A 81 -13.57 9.68 1.43
CA ARG A 81 -12.39 9.23 2.18
C ARG A 81 -12.68 8.03 3.08
N VAL A 82 -13.69 8.13 3.94
CA VAL A 82 -13.99 7.12 4.97
C VAL A 82 -14.31 5.75 4.36
N PRO A 83 -15.27 5.63 3.41
CA PRO A 83 -15.58 4.33 2.83
C PRO A 83 -14.44 3.78 1.96
N ARG A 84 -13.67 4.64 1.26
CA ARG A 84 -12.47 4.23 0.51
C ARG A 84 -11.45 3.57 1.43
N ARG A 85 -11.00 4.26 2.47
CA ARG A 85 -10.02 3.73 3.43
C ARG A 85 -10.52 2.47 4.14
N GLY A 86 -11.82 2.40 4.43
CA GLY A 86 -12.46 1.23 5.04
C GLY A 86 -12.70 0.03 4.11
N GLY A 87 -12.35 0.12 2.81
CA GLY A 87 -12.58 -0.97 1.84
C GLY A 87 -14.06 -1.28 1.60
N LYS A 88 -14.93 -0.27 1.76
CA LYS A 88 -16.38 -0.34 1.47
C LYS A 88 -16.79 0.59 0.32
N GLY A 89 -15.95 1.54 -0.04
CA GLY A 89 -16.17 2.47 -1.16
C GLY A 89 -15.76 1.89 -2.51
N LYS A 90 -16.08 2.62 -3.57
CA LYS A 90 -15.59 2.33 -4.92
C LYS A 90 -14.07 2.51 -4.95
N GLU A 91 -13.35 1.50 -5.45
CA GLU A 91 -11.92 1.64 -5.70
C GLU A 91 -11.70 2.62 -6.87
N PRO A 92 -10.77 3.59 -6.73
CA PRO A 92 -10.42 4.46 -7.83
C PRO A 92 -9.77 3.64 -8.93
N GLU A 93 -10.22 3.87 -10.16
CA GLU A 93 -9.58 3.34 -11.35
C GLU A 93 -8.46 4.31 -11.76
N PHE A 94 -7.23 3.81 -11.77
CA PHE A 94 -6.07 4.60 -12.20
C PHE A 94 -5.99 4.52 -13.73
N VAL A 95 -6.28 5.64 -14.39
CA VAL A 95 -6.25 5.80 -15.84
C VAL A 95 -5.20 6.84 -16.23
N LEU A 96 -4.75 6.80 -17.47
CA LEU A 96 -3.81 7.79 -17.98
C LEU A 96 -4.49 9.13 -18.25
N GLY A 97 -3.79 10.24 -17.97
CA GLY A 97 -4.24 11.60 -18.25
C GLY A 97 -4.53 12.44 -17.00
N PRO A 98 -5.35 11.99 -16.04
CA PRO A 98 -5.56 12.68 -14.77
C PRO A 98 -4.29 12.78 -13.91
N ILE A 99 -4.25 13.78 -13.03
CA ILE A 99 -3.23 13.91 -12.01
C ILE A 99 -3.79 13.40 -10.69
N TYR A 100 -3.06 12.47 -10.06
CA TYR A 100 -3.40 11.89 -8.77
C TYR A 100 -2.55 12.54 -7.67
N SER A 101 -3.16 13.36 -6.83
CA SER A 101 -2.50 13.98 -5.67
C SER A 101 -2.82 13.18 -4.41
N MET A 102 -1.78 12.69 -3.74
CA MET A 102 -1.87 11.77 -2.61
C MET A 102 -1.13 12.30 -1.39
N SER A 103 -1.73 12.16 -0.22
CA SER A 103 -1.03 12.36 1.05
C SER A 103 -1.15 11.12 1.92
N PHE A 104 -0.09 10.84 2.67
CA PHE A 104 -0.07 9.76 3.63
C PHE A 104 0.76 10.16 4.84
N HIS A 105 0.41 9.56 5.97
CA HIS A 105 1.07 9.78 7.22
C HIS A 105 2.43 9.08 7.23
N SER A 106 3.50 9.87 7.24
CA SER A 106 4.87 9.39 7.11
C SER A 106 5.68 9.47 8.40
N MET A 107 5.05 9.61 9.58
CA MET A 107 5.80 9.87 10.83
C MET A 107 6.79 8.75 11.21
N TYR A 108 6.58 7.54 10.67
CA TYR A 108 7.42 6.37 10.92
C TYR A 108 8.37 6.06 9.76
N LEU A 109 8.44 6.94 8.77
CA LEU A 109 9.29 6.79 7.59
C LEU A 109 10.34 7.89 7.59
N ASP A 110 11.60 7.50 7.66
CA ASP A 110 12.71 8.40 7.40
C ASP A 110 13.04 8.36 5.91
N PHE A 111 12.42 9.27 5.15
CA PHE A 111 12.68 9.38 3.71
C PHE A 111 14.14 9.69 3.37
N SER A 112 14.91 10.26 4.30
CA SER A 112 16.32 10.56 4.05
C SER A 112 17.19 9.30 3.98
N GLN A 113 16.72 8.22 4.61
CA GLN A 113 17.42 6.92 4.67
C GLN A 113 16.70 5.82 3.90
N TRP A 114 15.57 6.12 3.25
CA TRP A 114 14.84 5.13 2.47
C TRP A 114 15.66 4.75 1.24
N GLN A 115 16.11 3.49 1.19
CA GLN A 115 16.72 2.83 0.03
C GLN A 115 15.74 1.89 -0.66
#